data_AF-A0A7U3GSI4-F1
#
_entry.id   AF-A0A7U3GSI4-F1
#
_cell.length_a   1.000
_cell.length_b   1.000
_cell.length_c   1.000
_cell.angle_alpha   90.00
_cell.angle_beta   90.00
_cell.angle_gamma   90.00
#
_symmetry.space_group_name_H-M   'P 1'
#
loop_
_entity.id
_entity.type
_entity.pdbx_description
1 polymer ?
#
loop_
_entity_poly.entity_id
_entity_poly.type
_entity_poly.pdbx_seq_one_letter_code
_entity_poly.pdbx_strand_id
1 'polypeptide(L)'
;MEMKTEKDEQARSQAAAQLANIVSMVDKLEHAQKCDGEDCELTDEEIREGLGYSYTPGDKVTDEEREEYHDEDAVRTAIEEDPLEVQVRSGWTNPGEKLEPEEFEILLCTGGPAVRIVGEFDSDGRPKRAWMEYQDWGTPWTEYLDMSSEKRQHLLTYSEQFF
;
A
#
# COMPACT_ATOMS: atom_id res chain seq x y z
N MET A 1 -12.35 16.64 -25.16
CA MET A 1 -11.67 16.91 -23.88
C MET A 1 -12.74 16.76 -22.83
N GLU A 2 -12.87 15.56 -22.25
CA GLU A 2 -13.85 15.31 -21.19
C GLU A 2 -13.52 16.21 -20.00
N MET A 3 -14.52 16.98 -19.54
CA MET A 3 -14.40 17.72 -18.29
C MET A 3 -14.34 16.70 -17.15
N LYS A 4 -13.18 16.60 -16.50
CA LYS A 4 -13.07 15.90 -15.22
C LYS A 4 -14.00 16.59 -14.23
N THR A 5 -14.83 15.79 -13.56
CA THR A 5 -15.75 16.30 -12.55
C THR A 5 -15.00 16.53 -11.25
N GLU A 6 -15.45 17.46 -10.41
CA GLU A 6 -14.88 17.71 -9.06
C GLU A 6 -14.74 16.40 -8.24
N LYS A 7 -15.68 15.48 -8.41
CA LYS A 7 -15.69 14.13 -7.82
C LYS A 7 -14.52 13.25 -8.28
N ASP A 8 -14.19 13.29 -9.57
CA ASP A 8 -13.05 12.56 -10.13
C ASP A 8 -11.72 13.10 -9.56
N GLU A 9 -11.62 14.42 -9.39
CA GLU A 9 -10.44 15.05 -8.79
C GLU A 9 -10.29 14.68 -7.31
N GLN A 10 -11.38 14.64 -6.54
CA GLN A 10 -11.36 14.21 -5.15
C GLN A 10 -10.96 12.74 -5.00
N ALA A 11 -11.53 11.84 -5.80
CA ALA A 11 -11.17 10.42 -5.75
C ALA A 11 -9.73 10.16 -6.21
N ARG A 12 -9.25 10.88 -7.21
CA ARG A 12 -7.84 10.85 -7.62
C ARG A 12 -6.91 11.38 -6.51
N SER A 13 -7.31 12.43 -5.79
CA SER A 13 -6.54 12.94 -4.65
C SER A 13 -6.49 11.93 -3.51
N GLN A 14 -7.60 11.22 -3.24
CA GLN A 14 -7.63 10.16 -2.25
C GLN A 14 -6.69 9.01 -2.64
N ALA A 15 -6.69 8.61 -3.92
CA ALA A 15 -5.76 7.59 -4.42
C ALA A 15 -4.30 8.02 -4.25
N ALA A 16 -3.97 9.28 -4.53
CA ALA A 16 -2.63 9.82 -4.32
C ALA A 16 -2.20 9.76 -2.84
N ALA A 17 -3.10 10.06 -1.90
CA ALA A 17 -2.84 9.99 -0.47
C ALA A 17 -2.62 8.55 0.00
N GLN A 18 -3.47 7.62 -0.45
CA GLN A 18 -3.32 6.19 -0.16
C GLN A 18 -2.01 5.62 -0.70
N LEU A 19 -1.62 6.00 -1.92
CA LEU A 19 -0.33 5.61 -2.48
C LEU A 19 0.86 6.17 -1.68
N ALA A 20 0.77 7.42 -1.18
CA ALA A 20 1.81 7.99 -0.35
C ALA A 20 1.96 7.24 1.00
N ASN A 21 0.83 6.83 1.60
CA ASN A 21 0.83 6.00 2.80
C ASN A 21 1.50 4.64 2.56
N ILE A 22 1.13 3.95 1.48
CA ILE A 22 1.73 2.66 1.11
C ILE A 22 3.23 2.78 0.88
N VAL A 23 3.67 3.82 0.17
CA VAL A 23 5.10 4.07 -0.05
C VAL A 23 5.83 4.21 1.27
N SER A 24 5.31 5.03 2.20
CA SER A 24 5.90 5.20 3.54
C SER A 24 6.00 3.88 4.32
N MET A 25 4.93 3.08 4.33
CA MET A 25 4.92 1.78 5.03
C MET A 25 5.91 0.79 4.42
N VAL A 26 6.01 0.72 3.10
CA VAL A 26 6.94 -0.18 2.40
C VAL A 26 8.39 0.29 2.57
N ASP A 27 8.67 1.58 2.49
CA ASP A 27 10.00 2.14 2.76
C ASP A 27 10.45 1.79 4.18
N LYS A 28 9.55 1.96 5.16
CA LYS A 28 9.82 1.56 6.55
C LYS A 28 10.09 0.06 6.66
N LEU A 29 9.28 -0.78 6.02
CA LEU A 29 9.46 -2.25 6.03
C LEU A 29 10.82 -2.63 5.44
N GLU A 30 11.15 -2.08 4.28
CA GLU A 30 12.42 -2.37 3.61
C GLU A 30 13.64 -1.89 4.43
N HIS A 31 13.50 -0.80 5.16
CA HIS A 31 14.55 -0.31 6.05
C HIS A 31 14.70 -1.21 7.28
N ALA A 32 13.60 -1.52 7.98
CA ALA A 32 13.60 -2.38 9.16
C ALA A 32 14.18 -3.78 8.86
N GLN A 33 13.96 -4.32 7.66
CA GLN A 33 14.58 -5.58 7.21
C GLN A 33 16.10 -5.52 7.04
N LYS A 34 16.67 -4.33 6.86
CA LYS A 34 18.10 -4.12 6.54
C LYS A 34 18.88 -3.47 7.68
N CYS A 35 18.20 -2.86 8.64
CA CYS A 35 18.78 -2.06 9.71
C CYS A 35 18.15 -2.43 11.06
N ASP A 36 18.99 -2.76 12.03
CA ASP A 36 18.62 -3.14 13.40
C ASP A 36 18.62 -1.95 14.39
N GLY A 37 18.86 -0.74 13.89
CA GLY A 37 18.77 0.51 14.65
C GLY A 37 20.06 0.98 15.32
N GLU A 38 21.10 0.14 15.48
CA GLU A 38 22.33 0.51 16.21
C GLU A 38 23.14 1.61 15.49
N ASP A 39 23.24 1.54 14.16
CA ASP A 39 23.94 2.51 13.30
C ASP A 39 23.02 3.03 12.18
N CYS A 40 21.76 3.28 12.50
CA CYS A 40 20.78 3.76 11.52
C CYS A 40 21.11 5.20 11.04
N GLU A 41 21.24 5.36 9.73
CA GLU A 41 21.54 6.65 9.06
C GLU A 41 20.35 7.60 8.97
N LEU A 42 19.13 7.12 9.30
CA LEU A 42 17.94 7.95 9.29
C LEU A 42 18.00 9.02 10.37
N THR A 43 17.56 10.20 9.99
CA THR A 43 17.41 11.34 10.88
C THR A 43 16.26 11.14 11.86
N ASP A 44 16.28 11.91 12.96
CA ASP A 44 15.21 11.93 13.95
C ASP A 44 13.85 12.32 13.32
N GLU A 45 13.87 13.11 12.24
CA GLU A 45 12.71 13.49 11.45
C GLU A 45 12.15 12.30 10.66
N GLU A 46 12.98 11.60 9.89
CA GLU A 46 12.56 10.44 9.08
C GLU A 46 12.00 9.28 9.93
N ILE A 47 12.61 9.02 11.09
CA ILE A 47 12.12 8.00 12.03
C ILE A 47 10.73 8.36 12.53
N ARG A 48 10.51 9.63 12.95
CA ARG A 48 9.18 10.06 13.43
C ARG A 48 8.13 10.10 12.35
N GLU A 49 8.49 10.53 11.14
CA GLU A 49 7.58 10.53 9.99
C GLU A 49 7.11 9.10 9.68
N GLY A 50 8.00 8.11 9.69
CA GLY A 50 7.61 6.71 9.48
C GLY A 50 6.83 6.07 10.64
N LEU A 51 6.90 6.65 11.84
CA LEU A 51 5.99 6.30 12.96
C LEU A 51 4.64 7.04 12.88
N GLY A 52 4.47 7.97 11.93
CA GLY A 52 3.27 8.82 11.85
C GLY A 52 3.21 9.89 12.93
N TYR A 53 4.33 10.18 13.61
CA TYR A 53 4.43 11.23 14.61
C TYR A 53 4.77 12.58 13.98
N SER A 54 4.25 13.66 14.57
CA SER A 54 4.64 15.01 14.18
C SER A 54 6.08 15.32 14.63
N TYR A 55 6.86 15.98 13.78
CA TYR A 55 8.21 16.42 14.09
C TYR A 55 8.29 17.96 14.18
N THR A 56 9.01 18.46 15.19
CA THR A 56 9.41 19.86 15.30
C THR A 56 10.94 19.96 15.30
N PRO A 57 11.54 20.96 14.63
CA PRO A 57 13.00 21.11 14.62
C PRO A 57 13.61 21.13 16.02
N GLY A 58 14.52 20.18 16.28
CA GLY A 58 15.16 20.00 17.58
C GLY A 58 14.59 18.88 18.44
N ASP A 59 13.48 18.27 18.01
CA ASP A 59 12.99 17.02 18.57
C ASP A 59 14.03 15.90 18.40
N LYS A 60 14.08 15.01 19.39
CA LYS A 60 14.95 13.83 19.41
C LYS A 60 14.11 12.58 19.53
N VAL A 61 14.41 11.59 18.69
CA VAL A 61 13.83 10.25 18.87
C VAL A 61 14.34 9.67 20.17
N THR A 62 13.44 9.06 20.93
CA THR A 62 13.80 8.24 22.08
C THR A 62 14.35 6.90 21.61
N ASP A 63 15.04 6.18 22.50
CA ASP A 63 15.48 4.81 22.21
C ASP A 63 14.28 3.89 21.92
N GLU A 64 13.14 4.13 22.59
CA GLU A 64 11.87 3.42 22.38
C GLU A 64 11.29 3.70 20.99
N GLU A 65 11.24 4.97 20.55
CA GLU A 65 10.80 5.33 19.19
C GLU A 65 11.73 4.71 18.13
N ARG A 66 13.03 4.64 18.41
CA ARG A 66 14.00 3.98 17.52
C ARG A 66 13.76 2.48 17.44
N GLU A 67 13.53 1.82 18.57
CA GLU A 67 13.20 0.38 18.59
C GLU A 67 11.89 0.11 17.84
N GLU A 68 10.83 0.89 18.10
CA GLU A 68 9.53 0.78 17.42
C GLU A 68 9.63 0.97 15.91
N TYR A 69 10.48 1.88 15.43
CA TYR A 69 10.67 2.09 14.00
C TYR A 69 11.33 0.90 13.32
N HIS A 70 12.30 0.26 13.98
CA HIS A 70 13.08 -0.87 13.45
C HIS A 70 12.45 -2.23 13.76
N ASP A 71 11.32 -2.27 14.47
CA ASP A 71 10.56 -3.49 14.70
C ASP A 71 9.84 -3.93 13.41
N GLU A 72 10.47 -4.83 12.66
CA GLU A 72 9.94 -5.39 11.42
C GLU A 72 8.54 -6.01 11.61
N ASP A 73 8.31 -6.72 12.72
CA ASP A 73 7.03 -7.40 12.98
C ASP A 73 5.92 -6.38 13.24
N ALA A 74 6.23 -5.29 13.95
CA ALA A 74 5.30 -4.17 14.13
C ALA A 74 4.95 -3.49 12.79
N VAL A 75 5.93 -3.34 11.88
CA VAL A 75 5.69 -2.77 10.55
C VAL A 75 4.81 -3.68 9.70
N ARG A 76 5.08 -4.99 9.69
CA ARG A 76 4.24 -5.97 8.99
C ARG A 76 2.81 -5.95 9.53
N THR A 77 2.64 -5.90 10.85
CA THR A 77 1.32 -5.80 11.49
C THR A 77 0.57 -4.56 11.03
N ALA A 78 1.25 -3.40 10.98
CA ALA A 78 0.62 -2.16 10.51
C ALA A 78 0.15 -2.27 9.04
N ILE A 79 0.92 -2.95 8.18
CA ILE A 79 0.52 -3.21 6.78
C ILE A 79 -0.67 -4.17 6.72
N GLU A 80 -0.64 -5.26 7.49
CA GLU A 80 -1.70 -6.27 7.50
C GLU A 80 -3.05 -5.71 8.00
N GLU A 81 -3.02 -4.71 8.89
CA GLU A 81 -4.20 -4.04 9.44
C GLU A 81 -4.69 -2.81 8.64
N ASP A 82 -3.90 -2.33 7.66
CA ASP A 82 -4.22 -1.15 6.84
C ASP A 82 -5.47 -1.31 5.94
N PRO A 83 -5.67 -2.43 5.20
CA PRO A 83 -6.80 -2.53 4.28
C PRO A 83 -8.12 -2.87 4.97
N LEU A 84 -9.22 -2.40 4.37
CA LEU A 84 -10.59 -2.74 4.79
C LEU A 84 -11.00 -4.16 4.38
N GLU A 85 -10.50 -4.63 3.24
CA GLU A 85 -10.84 -5.94 2.70
C GLU A 85 -9.75 -6.48 1.78
N VAL A 86 -9.47 -7.78 1.85
CA VAL A 86 -8.56 -8.49 0.94
C VAL A 86 -9.32 -9.67 0.33
N GLN A 87 -9.38 -9.70 -1.00
CA GLN A 87 -10.12 -10.71 -1.76
C GLN A 87 -9.26 -11.29 -2.88
N VAL A 88 -9.54 -12.53 -3.24
CA VAL A 88 -8.99 -13.18 -4.42
C VAL A 88 -10.11 -13.73 -5.29
N ARG A 89 -9.90 -13.74 -6.59
CA ARG A 89 -10.79 -14.40 -7.53
C ARG A 89 -10.03 -15.30 -8.48
N SER A 90 -10.65 -16.43 -8.79
CA SER A 90 -10.20 -17.34 -9.83
C SER A 90 -10.78 -16.95 -11.18
N GLY A 91 -10.07 -17.33 -12.25
CA GLY A 91 -10.63 -17.36 -13.60
C GLY A 91 -11.54 -18.56 -13.84
N TRP A 92 -11.71 -18.87 -15.12
CA TRP A 92 -12.49 -20.02 -15.56
C TRP A 92 -11.71 -21.32 -15.37
N THR A 93 -12.34 -22.32 -14.76
CA THR A 93 -11.77 -23.67 -14.58
C THR A 93 -12.76 -24.74 -15.06
N ASN A 94 -12.28 -25.94 -15.41
CA ASN A 94 -13.16 -27.04 -15.80
C ASN A 94 -13.87 -27.64 -14.57
N PRO A 95 -15.06 -28.25 -14.76
CA PRO A 95 -15.73 -28.97 -13.67
C PRO A 95 -14.84 -30.08 -13.10
N GLY A 96 -14.56 -30.00 -11.79
CA GLY A 96 -13.74 -30.99 -11.07
C GLY A 96 -12.27 -30.60 -10.94
N GLU A 97 -11.82 -29.51 -11.56
CA GLU A 97 -10.51 -28.92 -11.34
C GLU A 97 -10.50 -27.98 -10.12
N LYS A 98 -9.32 -27.76 -9.54
CA LYS A 98 -9.15 -26.87 -8.40
C LYS A 98 -9.23 -25.41 -8.87
N LEU A 99 -9.92 -24.57 -8.11
CA LEU A 99 -9.89 -23.12 -8.29
C LEU A 99 -8.55 -22.57 -7.79
N GLU A 100 -7.85 -21.85 -8.67
CA GLU A 100 -6.60 -21.17 -8.36
C GLU A 100 -6.80 -19.66 -8.45
N PRO A 101 -6.27 -18.86 -7.51
CA PRO A 101 -6.32 -17.40 -7.61
C PRO A 101 -5.65 -16.92 -8.89
N GLU A 102 -6.32 -16.05 -9.64
CA GLU A 102 -5.74 -15.40 -10.83
C GLU A 102 -5.55 -13.90 -10.58
N GLU A 103 -6.46 -13.29 -9.84
CA GLU A 103 -6.46 -11.87 -9.51
C GLU A 103 -6.79 -11.63 -8.04
N PHE A 104 -6.31 -10.52 -7.50
CA PHE A 104 -6.62 -10.05 -6.15
C PHE A 104 -7.16 -8.63 -6.15
N GLU A 105 -7.88 -8.31 -5.07
CA GLU A 105 -8.36 -6.97 -4.74
C GLU A 105 -8.03 -6.68 -3.28
N ILE A 106 -7.43 -5.51 -3.01
CA ILE A 106 -7.20 -4.98 -1.66
C ILE A 106 -7.91 -3.63 -1.58
N LEU A 107 -8.99 -3.54 -0.79
CA LEU A 107 -9.78 -2.32 -0.62
C LEU A 107 -9.18 -1.46 0.51
N LEU A 108 -8.74 -0.24 0.20
CA LEU A 108 -8.05 0.65 1.15
C LEU A 108 -9.01 1.65 1.81
N CYS A 109 -9.97 2.17 1.05
CA CYS A 109 -11.00 3.04 1.59
C CYS A 109 -12.28 2.97 0.78
N THR A 110 -13.40 3.33 1.41
CA THR A 110 -14.74 3.34 0.80
C THR A 110 -15.53 4.55 1.27
N GLY A 111 -16.72 4.77 0.69
CA GLY A 111 -17.62 5.87 1.05
C GLY A 111 -17.56 7.10 0.13
N GLY A 112 -16.91 6.99 -1.04
CA GLY A 112 -16.85 8.01 -2.08
C GLY A 112 -16.11 9.26 -1.61
N PRO A 113 -14.77 9.22 -1.60
CA PRO A 113 -13.92 8.42 -2.49
C PRO A 113 -13.62 6.98 -2.01
N ALA A 114 -13.49 6.05 -2.96
CA ALA A 114 -13.03 4.68 -2.74
C ALA A 114 -11.72 4.41 -3.50
N VAL A 115 -10.83 3.63 -2.90
CA VAL A 115 -9.52 3.28 -3.47
C VAL A 115 -9.25 1.80 -3.21
N ARG A 116 -8.77 1.10 -4.23
CA ARG A 116 -8.36 -0.30 -4.14
C ARG A 116 -7.07 -0.54 -4.92
N ILE A 117 -6.35 -1.59 -4.54
CA ILE A 117 -5.30 -2.20 -5.35
C ILE A 117 -5.92 -3.42 -6.04
N VAL A 118 -5.66 -3.57 -7.33
CA VAL A 118 -5.98 -4.77 -8.09
C VAL A 118 -4.67 -5.33 -8.64
N GLY A 119 -4.57 -6.65 -8.71
CA GLY A 119 -3.40 -7.27 -9.28
C GLY A 119 -3.65 -8.69 -9.73
N GLU A 120 -2.60 -9.27 -10.30
CA GLU A 120 -2.59 -10.62 -10.86
C GLU A 120 -1.56 -11.48 -10.14
N PHE A 121 -1.84 -12.79 -10.05
CA PHE A 121 -0.89 -13.78 -9.59
C PHE A 121 -0.06 -14.36 -10.76
N ASP A 122 1.15 -14.83 -10.48
CA ASP A 122 1.90 -15.73 -11.35
C ASP A 122 1.48 -17.20 -11.16
N SER A 123 2.13 -18.10 -11.91
CA SER A 123 1.89 -19.54 -11.83
C SER A 123 2.31 -20.18 -10.50
N ASP A 124 3.12 -19.48 -9.70
CA ASP A 124 3.55 -19.94 -8.38
C ASP A 124 2.64 -19.40 -7.26
N GLY A 125 1.57 -18.67 -7.62
CA GLY A 125 0.61 -18.09 -6.69
C GLY A 125 1.10 -16.81 -6.01
N ARG A 126 2.13 -16.15 -6.55
CA ARG A 126 2.65 -14.90 -6.01
C ARG A 126 2.13 -13.69 -6.78
N PRO A 127 1.88 -12.55 -6.13
CA PRO A 127 1.61 -11.31 -6.84
C PRO A 127 2.70 -11.03 -7.88
N LYS A 128 2.34 -10.81 -9.15
CA LYS A 128 3.30 -10.48 -10.23
C LYS A 128 3.13 -9.06 -10.76
N ARG A 129 1.95 -8.47 -10.53
CA ARG A 129 1.58 -7.14 -11.01
C ARG A 129 0.49 -6.57 -10.11
N ALA A 130 0.63 -5.30 -9.76
CA ALA A 130 -0.35 -4.54 -9.01
C ALA A 130 -0.54 -3.15 -9.64
N TRP A 131 -1.77 -2.63 -9.60
CA TRP A 131 -2.11 -1.26 -9.94
C TRP A 131 -3.19 -0.75 -8.99
N MET A 132 -3.30 0.56 -8.88
CA MET A 132 -4.28 1.19 -8.02
C MET A 132 -5.45 1.71 -8.86
N GLU A 133 -6.66 1.55 -8.34
CA GLU A 133 -7.88 2.08 -8.93
C GLU A 133 -8.61 2.95 -7.91
N TYR A 134 -9.32 3.94 -8.43
CA TYR A 134 -10.14 4.83 -7.62
C TYR A 134 -11.52 5.02 -8.23
N GLN A 135 -12.48 5.39 -7.38
CA GLN A 135 -13.87 5.57 -7.75
C GLN A 135 -14.52 6.61 -6.81
N ASP A 136 -15.53 7.31 -7.32
CA ASP A 136 -16.54 7.98 -6.49
C ASP A 136 -17.96 7.49 -6.82
N TRP A 137 -18.94 7.82 -5.98
CA TRP A 137 -20.33 7.45 -6.12
C TRP A 137 -20.88 7.66 -7.54
N GLY A 138 -21.29 6.55 -8.16
CA GLY A 138 -21.90 6.54 -9.50
C GLY A 138 -20.90 6.64 -10.66
N THR A 139 -19.60 6.57 -10.38
CA THR A 139 -18.54 6.50 -11.42
C THR A 139 -18.02 5.06 -11.54
N PRO A 140 -17.46 4.63 -12.68
CA PRO A 140 -16.73 3.37 -12.75
C PRO A 140 -15.38 3.48 -12.03
N TRP A 141 -14.83 2.33 -11.62
CA TRP A 141 -13.42 2.25 -11.20
C TRP A 141 -12.51 2.70 -12.34
N THR A 142 -11.53 3.54 -12.00
CA THR A 142 -10.57 4.12 -12.94
C THR A 142 -9.16 3.89 -12.44
N GLU A 143 -8.26 3.43 -13.31
CA GLU A 143 -6.86 3.22 -12.98
C GLU A 143 -6.15 4.55 -12.66
N TYR A 144 -5.39 4.56 -11.57
CA TYR A 144 -4.54 5.69 -11.19
C TYR A 144 -3.21 5.65 -11.96
N LEU A 145 -3.13 6.44 -13.03
CA LEU A 145 -2.00 6.41 -13.97
C LEU A 145 -0.79 7.26 -13.55
N ASP A 146 -0.91 8.13 -12.55
CA ASP A 146 0.18 9.03 -12.12
C ASP A 146 1.18 8.32 -11.19
N MET A 147 1.73 7.20 -11.66
CA MET A 147 2.59 6.32 -10.89
C MET A 147 3.87 5.97 -11.66
N SER A 148 5.02 6.20 -11.01
CA SER A 148 6.32 5.75 -11.52
C SER A 148 6.45 4.22 -11.43
N SER A 149 7.45 3.65 -12.11
CA SER A 149 7.73 2.21 -12.00
C SER A 149 8.13 1.80 -10.57
N GLU A 150 8.84 2.68 -9.87
CA GLU A 150 9.19 2.52 -8.45
C GLU A 150 7.94 2.43 -7.56
N LYS A 151 6.99 3.36 -7.69
CA LYS A 151 5.75 3.31 -6.90
C LYS A 151 4.89 2.06 -7.20
N ARG A 152 4.95 1.53 -8.43
CA ARG A 152 4.33 0.23 -8.74
C ARG A 152 5.00 -0.94 -8.01
N GLN A 153 6.32 -0.89 -7.82
CA GLN A 153 7.04 -1.90 -7.04
C GLN A 153 6.63 -1.83 -5.56
N HIS A 154 6.37 -0.64 -5.02
CA HIS A 154 5.85 -0.50 -3.66
C HIS A 154 4.47 -1.14 -3.52
N LEU A 155 3.56 -0.94 -4.49
CA LEU A 155 2.26 -1.64 -4.48
C LEU A 155 2.41 -3.16 -4.51
N LEU A 156 3.36 -3.68 -5.29
CA LEU A 156 3.61 -5.11 -5.36
C LEU A 156 4.12 -5.64 -4.02
N THR A 157 5.12 -4.98 -3.43
CA THR A 157 5.72 -5.34 -2.13
C THR A 157 4.70 -5.27 -1.00
N TYR A 158 3.84 -4.25 -1.00
CA TYR A 158 2.71 -4.15 -0.09
C TYR A 158 1.73 -5.31 -0.29
N SER A 159 1.36 -5.63 -1.53
CA SER A 159 0.41 -6.71 -1.83
C SER A 159 0.94 -8.10 -1.45
N GLU A 160 2.26 -8.32 -1.54
CA GLU A 160 2.92 -9.56 -1.11
C GLU A 160 2.79 -9.84 0.39
N GLN A 161 2.45 -8.85 1.22
CA GLN A 161 2.26 -9.08 2.65
C GLN A 161 0.99 -9.89 2.96
N PHE A 162 0.08 -10.05 1.99
CA PHE A 162 -1.22 -10.71 2.20
C PHE A 162 -1.33 -12.12 1.60
N PHE A 163 -0.36 -12.57 0.79
CA PHE A 163 -0.44 -13.80 -0.01
C PHE A 163 0.84 -14.63 0.03
#